data_AF-A0A3R9Q3F9-F1
#
_entry.id   AF-A0A3R9Q3F9-F1
#
_cell.length_a   1.000
_cell.length_b   1.000
_cell.length_c   1.000
_cell.angle_alpha   90.00
_cell.angle_beta   90.00
_cell.angle_gamma   90.00
#
_symmetry.space_group_name_H-M   'P 1'
#
loop_
_entity.id
_entity.type
_entity.pdbx_description
1 polymer ?
#
loop_
_entity_poly.entity_id
_entity_poly.type
_entity_poly.pdbx_seq_one_letter_code
_entity_poly.pdbx_strand_id
1 'polypeptide(L)'
;MWVYYEEIDGELQPKWVVVEAKQPSEGSIVFYSINQPYDRFYPEDFHDDLFVLSIDIGELLQDPFSNHQFGINIDLVETRLKQNGINPEAIYHAEYFIMLCDDLQEVVHLPTYFKEE
;
A
#
# COMPACT_ATOMS: atom_id res chain seq x y z
N MET A 1 -6.83 -7.35 0.88
CA MET A 1 -6.46 -5.91 1.04
C MET A 1 -7.19 -5.43 2.26
N TRP A 2 -6.51 -4.68 3.11
CA TRP A 2 -7.11 -4.13 4.31
C TRP A 2 -6.99 -2.61 4.34
N VAL A 3 -7.89 -1.98 5.09
CA VAL A 3 -7.88 -0.53 5.30
C VAL A 3 -7.90 -0.25 6.80
N TYR A 4 -6.90 0.50 7.24
CA TYR A 4 -6.85 1.05 8.59
C TYR A 4 -7.54 2.41 8.61
N TYR A 5 -8.41 2.60 9.60
CA TYR A 5 -9.12 3.85 9.85
C TYR A 5 -8.61 4.50 11.13
N GLU A 6 -8.35 5.80 11.06
CA GLU A 6 -7.99 6.63 12.20
C GLU A 6 -9.22 7.40 12.68
N GLU A 7 -9.44 7.49 13.99
CA GLU A 7 -10.50 8.35 14.54
C GLU A 7 -9.99 9.77 14.69
N ILE A 8 -10.61 10.70 13.94
CA ILE A 8 -10.29 12.13 13.97
C ILE A 8 -11.59 12.88 14.23
N ASP A 9 -11.63 13.64 15.32
CA ASP A 9 -12.81 14.41 15.74
C ASP A 9 -14.11 13.59 15.88
N GLY A 10 -13.99 12.30 16.25
CA GLY A 10 -15.11 11.37 16.40
C GLY A 10 -15.59 10.72 15.11
N GLU A 11 -14.90 10.98 13.98
CA GLU A 11 -15.16 10.35 12.69
C GLU A 11 -14.03 9.40 12.30
N LEU A 12 -14.38 8.21 11.80
CA LEU A 12 -13.40 7.28 11.26
C LEU A 12 -13.02 7.70 9.84
N GLN A 13 -11.72 7.95 9.63
CA GLN A 13 -11.18 8.35 8.34
C GLN A 13 -10.22 7.27 7.82
N PRO A 14 -10.35 6.83 6.55
CA PRO A 14 -9.44 5.85 5.97
C PRO A 14 -8.04 6.47 5.89
N LYS A 15 -7.07 5.84 6.55
CA LYS A 15 -5.72 6.38 6.66
C LYS A 15 -4.72 5.58 5.85
N TRP A 16 -4.73 4.27 6.03
CA TRP A 16 -3.77 3.39 5.37
C TRP A 16 -4.45 2.26 4.61
N VAL A 17 -3.90 1.94 3.45
CA VAL A 17 -4.14 0.69 2.74
C VAL A 17 -2.99 -0.26 3.04
N VAL A 18 -3.35 -1.47 3.44
CA VAL A 18 -2.41 -2.56 3.74
C VAL A 18 -2.64 -3.69 2.73
N VAL A 19 -1.56 -4.12 2.08
CA VAL A 19 -1.57 -5.25 1.16
C VAL A 19 -0.45 -6.21 1.50
N GLU A 20 -0.67 -7.51 1.28
CA GLU A 20 0.40 -8.50 1.39
C GLU A 20 1.54 -8.13 0.43
N ALA A 21 2.77 -8.17 0.93
CA ALA A 21 3.94 -7.94 0.12
C ALA A 21 4.06 -9.06 -0.92
N LYS A 22 4.12 -8.68 -2.19
CA LYS A 22 4.33 -9.61 -3.29
C LYS A 22 5.72 -9.42 -3.86
N GLN A 23 6.28 -10.53 -4.31
CA GLN A 23 7.49 -10.51 -5.13
C GLN A 23 7.11 -10.41 -6.61
N PRO A 24 7.80 -9.59 -7.41
CA PRO A 24 7.56 -9.52 -8.83
C PRO A 24 7.93 -10.87 -9.47
N SER A 25 6.98 -11.46 -10.21
CA SER A 25 7.24 -12.71 -10.95
C SER A 25 8.03 -12.47 -12.24
N GLU A 26 7.85 -11.30 -12.85
CA GLU A 26 8.56 -10.82 -14.03
C GLU A 26 8.62 -9.29 -13.99
N GLY A 27 9.78 -8.71 -14.32
CA GLY A 27 10.01 -7.26 -14.20
C GLY A 27 10.14 -6.79 -12.75
N SER A 28 9.80 -5.53 -12.51
CA SER A 28 9.94 -4.87 -11.20
C SER A 28 8.64 -4.27 -10.67
N ILE A 29 7.50 -4.60 -11.27
CA ILE A 29 6.19 -4.07 -10.86
C ILE A 29 5.33 -5.21 -10.32
N VAL A 30 4.73 -4.98 -9.16
CA VAL A 30 3.70 -5.86 -8.58
C VAL A 30 2.36 -5.16 -8.62
N PHE A 31 1.34 -5.81 -9.18
CA PHE A 31 -0.01 -5.25 -9.30
C PHE A 31 -0.97 -5.77 -8.22
N TYR A 32 -1.84 -4.87 -7.79
CA TYR A 32 -2.89 -5.12 -6.82
C TYR A 32 -4.22 -4.61 -7.37
N SER A 33 -5.28 -5.38 -7.15
CA SER A 33 -6.64 -5.00 -7.51
C SER A 33 -7.32 -4.28 -6.35
N ILE A 34 -7.91 -3.14 -6.65
CA ILE A 34 -8.84 -2.42 -5.76
C ILE A 34 -10.29 -2.74 -6.09
N ASN A 35 -10.58 -3.70 -6.98
CA ASN A 35 -11.95 -4.08 -7.35
C ASN A 35 -12.51 -5.21 -6.47
N GLN A 36 -11.92 -5.43 -5.31
CA GLN A 36 -12.28 -6.50 -4.37
C GLN A 36 -12.71 -5.88 -3.03
N PRO A 37 -13.62 -6.53 -2.29
CA PRO A 37 -13.90 -6.14 -0.91
C PRO A 37 -12.60 -6.03 -0.12
N TYR A 38 -12.52 -5.02 0.74
CA TYR A 38 -11.44 -4.88 1.70
C TYR A 38 -11.98 -5.11 3.11
N ASP A 39 -11.12 -5.67 3.95
CA ASP A 39 -11.43 -5.83 5.37
C ASP A 39 -10.85 -4.65 6.16
N ARG A 40 -11.41 -4.38 7.34
CA ARG A 40 -10.84 -3.40 8.25
C ARG A 40 -9.57 -3.97 8.89
N PHE A 41 -8.50 -3.18 8.88
CA PHE A 41 -7.30 -3.46 9.66
C PHE A 41 -7.43 -2.75 10.99
N TYR A 42 -7.32 -3.48 12.10
CA TYR A 42 -7.42 -2.94 13.45
C TYR A 42 -6.03 -2.71 14.05
N PRO A 43 -5.88 -1.77 15.01
CA PRO A 43 -4.62 -1.60 15.73
C PRO A 43 -4.08 -2.91 16.32
N GLU A 44 -4.96 -3.78 16.80
CA GLU A 44 -4.61 -5.08 17.39
C GLU A 44 -4.04 -6.08 16.37
N ASP A 45 -4.29 -5.85 15.08
CA ASP A 45 -3.71 -6.64 14.01
C ASP A 45 -2.22 -6.29 13.78
N PHE A 46 -1.76 -5.10 14.23
CA PHE A 46 -0.33 -4.78 14.31
C PHE A 46 0.31 -5.44 15.53
N HIS A 47 0.69 -6.72 15.42
CA HIS A 47 1.55 -7.37 16.42
C HIS A 47 3.04 -7.00 16.24
N ASP A 48 3.80 -6.99 17.35
CA ASP A 48 5.20 -6.49 17.42
C ASP A 48 6.16 -7.14 16.41
N ASP A 49 5.84 -8.34 15.92
CA ASP A 49 6.68 -9.10 14.97
C ASP A 49 6.38 -8.82 13.48
N LEU A 50 5.43 -7.94 13.15
CA LEU A 50 5.08 -7.66 11.75
C LEU A 50 6.18 -6.86 11.04
N PHE A 51 6.71 -7.43 9.96
CA PHE A 51 7.62 -6.70 9.09
C PHE A 51 6.84 -5.95 7.99
N VAL A 52 6.57 -4.67 8.24
CA VAL A 52 5.83 -3.79 7.32
C VAL A 52 6.76 -2.80 6.66
N LEU A 53 6.60 -2.60 5.35
CA LEU A 53 7.32 -1.57 4.60
C LEU A 53 6.36 -0.51 4.06
N SER A 54 6.67 0.76 4.33
CA SER A 54 5.91 1.88 3.77
C SER A 54 6.22 2.06 2.28
N ILE A 55 5.20 2.40 1.51
CA ILE A 55 5.29 2.71 0.08
C ILE A 55 4.87 4.15 -0.12
N ASP A 56 5.73 4.91 -0.79
CA ASP A 56 5.50 6.33 -1.06
C ASP A 56 4.80 6.50 -2.42
N ILE A 57 4.06 7.59 -2.60
CA ILE A 57 3.32 7.86 -3.85
C ILE A 57 4.18 7.78 -5.12
N GLY A 58 5.45 8.17 -5.05
CA GLY A 58 6.38 8.11 -6.19
C GLY A 58 6.75 6.68 -6.63
N GLU A 59 6.40 5.68 -5.82
CA GLU A 59 6.62 4.25 -6.08
C GLU A 59 5.35 3.57 -6.61
N LEU A 60 4.21 4.28 -6.57
CA LEU A 60 2.92 3.80 -7.07
C LEU A 60 2.79 4.11 -8.56
N LEU A 61 2.14 3.18 -9.27
CA LEU A 61 1.86 3.27 -10.70
C LEU A 61 0.39 2.99 -10.95
N GLN A 62 -0.22 3.73 -11.87
CA GLN A 62 -1.53 3.37 -12.40
C GLN A 62 -1.35 2.29 -13.48
N ASP A 63 -2.20 1.25 -13.46
CA ASP A 63 -2.26 0.31 -14.59
C ASP A 63 -2.88 1.03 -15.81
N PRO A 64 -2.16 1.15 -16.95
CA PRO A 64 -2.66 1.83 -18.14
C PRO A 64 -3.85 1.12 -18.80
N PHE A 65 -4.13 -0.14 -18.42
CA PHE A 65 -5.22 -0.94 -18.96
C PHE A 65 -6.39 -1.10 -17.97
N SER A 66 -6.23 -0.70 -16.70
CA SER A 66 -7.26 -0.84 -15.68
C SER A 66 -7.19 0.24 -14.60
N ASN A 67 -8.24 1.06 -14.52
CA ASN A 67 -8.39 2.06 -13.44
C ASN A 67 -8.68 1.44 -12.06
N HIS A 68 -8.80 0.11 -11.98
CA HIS A 68 -9.05 -0.62 -10.73
C HIS A 68 -7.84 -1.44 -10.29
N GLN A 69 -6.66 -1.14 -10.85
CA GLN A 69 -5.41 -1.72 -10.41
C GLN A 69 -4.37 -0.63 -10.19
N PHE A 70 -3.51 -0.88 -9.22
CA PHE A 70 -2.30 -0.09 -9.02
C PHE A 70 -1.10 -1.03 -8.98
N GLY A 71 0.02 -0.52 -9.45
CA GLY A 71 1.32 -1.16 -9.38
C GLY A 71 2.18 -0.52 -8.29
N ILE A 72 3.08 -1.32 -7.72
CA ILE A 72 4.19 -0.82 -6.90
C ILE A 72 5.47 -1.14 -7.66
N ASN A 73 6.30 -0.14 -7.91
CA ASN A 73 7.59 -0.30 -8.57
C ASN A 73 8.68 -0.60 -7.55
N ILE A 74 9.05 -1.88 -7.48
CA ILE A 74 10.05 -2.43 -6.55
C ILE A 74 11.44 -1.78 -6.75
N ASP A 75 11.84 -1.44 -7.97
CA ASP A 75 13.13 -0.80 -8.22
C ASP A 75 13.21 0.59 -7.58
N LEU A 76 12.10 1.34 -7.60
CA LEU A 76 11.99 2.65 -6.96
C LEU A 76 12.02 2.51 -5.43
N VAL A 77 11.33 1.50 -4.89
CA VAL A 77 11.38 1.16 -3.46
C VAL A 77 12.81 0.84 -3.02
N GLU A 78 13.49 -0.07 -3.72
CA GLU A 78 14.89 -0.39 -3.42
C GLU A 78 15.78 0.85 -3.50
N THR A 79 15.58 1.70 -4.52
CA THR A 79 16.35 2.93 -4.69
C THR A 79 16.16 3.87 -3.51
N ARG A 80 14.93 4.08 -3.05
CA ARG A 80 14.62 4.89 -1.86
C ARG A 80 15.26 4.29 -0.61
N LEU A 81 15.16 2.97 -0.41
CA LEU A 81 15.79 2.29 0.73
C LEU A 81 17.31 2.53 0.74
N LYS A 82 17.98 2.36 -0.40
CA LYS A 82 19.43 2.64 -0.57
C LYS A 82 19.76 4.09 -0.20
N GLN A 83 18.97 5.05 -0.69
CA GLN A 83 19.18 6.47 -0.45
C GLN A 83 19.03 6.85 1.03
N ASN A 84 18.14 6.16 1.75
CA ASN A 84 17.92 6.36 3.18
C ASN A 84 18.84 5.51 4.08
N GLY A 85 19.81 4.79 3.50
CA GLY A 85 20.73 3.93 4.25
C GLY A 85 20.09 2.68 4.84
N ILE A 86 18.91 2.29 4.36
CA ILE A 86 18.20 1.06 4.74
C ILE A 86 18.63 -0.07 3.81
N ASN A 87 18.78 -1.29 4.36
CA ASN A 87 19.09 -2.46 3.56
C ASN A 87 17.95 -2.73 2.54
N PRO A 88 18.23 -2.73 1.22
CA PRO A 88 17.21 -2.97 0.20
C PRO A 88 16.55 -4.34 0.32
N GLU A 89 17.27 -5.31 0.89
CA GLU A 89 16.75 -6.66 1.14
C GLU A 89 15.53 -6.66 2.07
N ALA A 90 15.30 -5.57 2.82
CA ALA A 90 14.08 -5.40 3.62
C ALA A 90 12.80 -5.63 2.79
N ILE A 91 12.81 -5.30 1.50
CA ILE A 91 11.63 -5.52 0.65
C ILE A 91 11.29 -7.00 0.47
N TYR A 92 12.29 -7.89 0.50
CA TYR A 92 12.12 -9.34 0.37
C TYR A 92 11.69 -10.00 1.69
N HIS A 93 11.83 -9.27 2.79
CA HIS A 93 11.41 -9.70 4.12
C HIS A 93 10.07 -9.08 4.55
N ALA A 94 9.57 -8.08 3.81
CA ALA A 94 8.28 -7.47 4.06
C ALA A 94 7.17 -8.51 3.98
N GLU A 95 6.33 -8.55 5.00
CA GLU A 95 5.07 -9.31 5.00
C GLU A 95 3.96 -8.45 4.40
N TYR A 96 4.00 -7.13 4.66
CA TYR A 96 2.99 -6.19 4.18
C TYR A 96 3.62 -4.92 3.64
N PHE A 97 2.94 -4.36 2.64
CA PHE A 97 3.14 -2.99 2.18
C PHE A 97 2.02 -2.11 2.72
N ILE A 98 2.39 -0.92 3.18
CA ILE A 98 1.47 0.09 3.69
C ILE A 98 1.63 1.40 2.92
N MET A 99 0.52 2.01 2.53
CA MET A 99 0.47 3.29 1.81
C MET A 99 -0.70 4.14 2.28
N LEU A 100 -0.65 5.44 2.04
CA LEU A 100 -1.77 6.33 2.35
C LEU A 100 -2.94 6.04 1.43
N CYS A 101 -4.15 6.05 1.99
CA CYS A 101 -5.38 5.97 1.20
C CYS A 101 -5.46 7.10 0.16
N ASP A 102 -5.06 8.31 0.55
CA ASP A 102 -5.07 9.50 -0.32
C ASP A 102 -4.15 9.34 -1.52
N ASP A 103 -2.91 8.89 -1.31
CA ASP A 103 -1.93 8.64 -2.38
C ASP A 103 -2.48 7.63 -3.38
N LEU A 104 -3.09 6.55 -2.88
CA LEU A 104 -3.66 5.53 -3.74
C LEU A 104 -4.85 6.07 -4.55
N GLN A 105 -5.77 6.82 -3.91
CA GLN A 105 -6.92 7.43 -4.59
C GLN A 105 -6.48 8.43 -5.67
N GLU A 106 -5.41 9.17 -5.45
CA GLU A 106 -4.80 10.06 -6.44
C GLU A 106 -4.29 9.26 -7.65
N VAL A 107 -3.52 8.19 -7.43
CA VAL A 107 -2.95 7.36 -8.50
C VAL A 107 -4.03 6.66 -9.32
N VAL A 108 -5.04 6.06 -8.68
CA VAL A 108 -6.11 5.34 -9.39
C VAL A 108 -7.23 6.26 -9.91
N HIS A 109 -7.16 7.56 -9.63
CA HIS A 109 -8.16 8.57 -10.01
C HIS A 109 -9.59 8.22 -9.55
N LEU A 110 -9.72 7.60 -8.37
CA LEU A 110 -11.00 7.20 -7.77
C LEU A 110 -11.22 7.94 -6.45
N PRO A 111 -11.69 9.21 -6.50
CA PRO A 111 -12.04 9.92 -5.29
C PRO A 111 -13.19 9.17 -4.60
N THR A 112 -13.06 8.87 -3.30
CA THR A 112 -14.07 8.26 -2.41
C THR A 112 -14.23 6.74 -2.37
N TYR A 113 -13.24 5.95 -2.79
CA TYR A 113 -13.34 4.48 -2.74
C TYR A 113 -13.36 3.87 -1.32
N PHE A 114 -12.67 4.47 -0.34
CA PHE A 114 -12.48 3.90 1.00
C PHE A 114 -13.40 4.49 2.08
N LYS A 115 -14.67 4.77 1.78
CA LYS A 115 -15.62 5.25 2.78
C LYS A 115 -16.33 4.07 3.45
N GLU A 116 -16.36 4.06 4.79
CA GLU A 116 -17.30 3.21 5.55
C GLU A 116 -18.72 3.82 5.41
N GLU A 117 -19.73 2.99 5.08
CA GLU A 117 -21.15 3.40 5.00
C GLU A 117 -21.79 3.54 6.37
#